data_AF-A0AAJ6P9S3-F1
#
_entry.id   AF-A0AAJ6P9S3-F1
#
_cell.length_a   1.000
_cell.length_b   1.000
_cell.length_c   1.000
_cell.angle_alpha   90.00
_cell.angle_beta   90.00
_cell.angle_gamma   90.00
#
_symmetry.space_group_name_H-M   'P 1'
#
loop_
_entity.id
_entity.type
_entity.pdbx_description
1 polymer ?
#
loop_
_entity_poly.entity_id
_entity_poly.type
_entity_poly.pdbx_seq_one_letter_code
_entity_poly.pdbx_strand_id
1 'polypeptide(L)'
;MEAPIERIKLSQTAKDQLLKLRRNTKIDQWNILCRWAFCRSLAEPTPPSPVPIPQDSNVEMTWRVFGGEMSDILLLALKQRCHNDGYPTDKETLATQFRLHLHRGIGYLAGDPNIKKIEDLIEIAVKN
;
A
#
# COMPACT_ATOMS: atom_id res chain seq x y z
N MET A 1 -15.79 -4.15 9.03
CA MET A 1 -16.13 -2.71 8.83
C MET A 1 -16.45 -2.44 7.36
N GLU A 2 -17.12 -1.33 7.01
CA GLU A 2 -17.33 -0.96 5.60
C GLU A 2 -15.99 -0.68 4.90
N ALA A 3 -15.79 -1.26 3.72
CA ALA A 3 -14.56 -1.08 2.95
C ALA A 3 -14.43 0.36 2.43
N PRO A 4 -13.22 0.96 2.45
CA PRO A 4 -13.02 2.33 1.96
C PRO A 4 -13.15 2.41 0.43
N ILE A 5 -12.82 1.33 -0.26
CA ILE A 5 -12.90 1.18 -1.71
C ILE A 5 -13.31 -0.26 -2.02
N GLU A 6 -14.12 -0.49 -3.04
CA GLU A 6 -14.49 -1.87 -3.41
C GLU A 6 -13.44 -2.52 -4.29
N ARG A 7 -12.92 -1.77 -5.27
CA ARG A 7 -11.96 -2.22 -6.28
C ARG A 7 -10.75 -1.30 -6.33
N ILE A 8 -9.59 -1.90 -6.13
CA ILE A 8 -8.29 -1.25 -6.17
C ILE A 8 -7.72 -1.48 -7.57
N LYS A 9 -7.50 -0.41 -8.33
CA LYS A 9 -6.83 -0.45 -9.62
C LYS A 9 -5.57 0.40 -9.54
N LEU A 10 -4.42 -0.19 -9.89
CA LEU A 10 -3.12 0.44 -9.78
C LEU A 10 -2.75 1.25 -11.02
N SER A 11 -1.81 2.18 -10.88
CA SER A 11 -1.13 2.81 -12.02
C SER A 11 -0.19 1.84 -12.73
N GLN A 12 0.10 2.10 -14.00
CA GLN A 12 1.08 1.34 -14.78
C GLN A 12 2.48 1.43 -14.14
N THR A 13 2.86 2.60 -13.63
CA THR A 13 4.11 2.78 -12.87
C THR A 13 4.17 1.90 -11.63
N ALA A 14 3.10 1.84 -10.84
CA ALA A 14 3.04 0.99 -9.65
C ALA A 14 3.15 -0.51 -10.01
N LYS A 15 2.52 -0.94 -11.12
CA LYS A 15 2.68 -2.31 -11.63
C LYS A 15 4.13 -2.63 -11.97
N ASP A 16 4.84 -1.74 -12.66
CA ASP A 16 6.25 -1.97 -13.04
C ASP A 16 7.18 -2.02 -11.82
N GLN A 17 6.91 -1.17 -10.83
CA GLN A 17 7.57 -1.19 -9.52
C GLN A 17 7.31 -2.51 -8.76
N LEU A 18 6.06 -2.98 -8.73
CA LEU A 18 5.71 -4.26 -8.11
C LEU A 18 6.33 -5.46 -8.85
N LEU A 19 6.47 -5.41 -10.18
CA LEU A 19 7.17 -6.45 -10.95
C LEU A 19 8.66 -6.54 -10.56
N LYS A 20 9.32 -5.40 -10.32
CA LYS A 20 10.69 -5.38 -9.78
C LYS A 20 10.72 -6.02 -8.38
N LEU A 21 9.84 -5.60 -7.49
CA LEU A 21 9.78 -6.11 -6.12
C LEU A 21 9.49 -7.61 -6.08
N ARG A 22 8.59 -8.12 -6.92
CA ARG A 22 8.30 -9.55 -7.11
C ARG A 22 9.53 -10.33 -7.55
N ARG A 23 10.32 -9.81 -8.50
CA ARG A 23 11.55 -10.48 -8.96
C ARG A 23 12.58 -10.65 -7.85
N ASN A 24 12.71 -9.64 -6.99
CA ASN A 24 13.65 -9.64 -5.86
C ASN A 24 13.16 -10.57 -4.75
N THR A 25 11.92 -10.36 -4.29
CA THR A 25 11.36 -11.02 -3.10
C THR A 25 10.76 -12.40 -3.36
N LYS A 26 10.52 -12.76 -4.62
CA LYS A 26 9.80 -13.98 -5.04
C LYS A 26 8.36 -14.09 -4.52
N ILE A 27 7.78 -12.99 -4.04
CA ILE A 27 6.37 -12.94 -3.65
C ILE A 27 5.51 -12.75 -4.90
N ASP A 28 4.81 -13.80 -5.31
CA ASP A 28 4.04 -13.79 -6.56
C ASP A 28 2.72 -13.05 -6.51
N GLN A 29 2.13 -12.95 -5.32
CA GLN A 29 0.79 -12.38 -5.14
C GLN A 29 0.84 -10.87 -4.97
N TRP A 30 0.11 -10.14 -5.83
CA TRP A 30 0.05 -8.67 -5.78
C TRP A 30 -0.50 -8.14 -4.46
N ASN A 31 -1.51 -8.78 -3.88
CA ASN A 31 -2.09 -8.35 -2.62
C ASN A 31 -1.06 -8.39 -1.47
N ILE A 32 -0.19 -9.40 -1.40
CA ILE A 32 0.86 -9.48 -0.39
C ILE A 32 1.86 -8.32 -0.55
N LEU A 33 2.36 -8.08 -1.76
CA LEU A 33 3.27 -6.96 -2.02
C LEU A 33 2.62 -5.60 -1.71
N CYS A 34 1.35 -5.43 -2.09
CA CYS A 34 0.59 -4.23 -1.79
C CYS A 34 0.38 -4.02 -0.28
N ARG A 35 0.20 -5.08 0.51
CA ARG A 35 0.12 -4.97 1.98
C ARG A 35 1.44 -4.49 2.57
N TRP A 36 2.56 -5.06 2.14
CA TRP A 36 3.90 -4.60 2.55
C TRP A 36 4.09 -3.13 2.23
N ALA A 37 3.78 -2.72 1.00
CA ALA A 37 3.85 -1.33 0.57
C ALA A 37 2.97 -0.41 1.44
N PHE A 38 1.71 -0.78 1.60
CA PHE A 38 0.75 0.01 2.37
C PHE A 38 1.21 0.19 3.83
N CYS A 39 1.62 -0.88 4.50
CA CYS A 39 2.16 -0.81 5.87
C CYS A 39 3.45 0.01 5.95
N ARG A 40 4.36 -0.16 4.98
CA ARG A 40 5.60 0.65 4.90
C ARG A 40 5.29 2.14 4.85
N SER A 41 4.29 2.52 4.06
CA SER A 41 3.83 3.90 3.93
C SER A 41 3.13 4.40 5.19
N LEU A 42 2.33 3.59 5.87
CA LEU A 42 1.65 3.98 7.11
C LEU A 42 2.64 4.26 8.25
N ALA A 43 3.78 3.57 8.26
CA ALA A 43 4.83 3.73 9.27
C ALA A 43 5.64 5.04 9.15
N GLU A 44 5.58 5.72 8.01
CA GLU A 44 6.33 6.98 7.81
C GLU A 44 5.73 8.13 8.62
N PRO A 45 6.52 9.01 9.23
CA PRO A 45 5.99 10.10 10.06
C PRO A 45 5.17 11.12 9.27
N THR A 46 5.50 11.33 7.99
CA THR A 46 4.86 12.36 7.16
C THR A 46 3.70 11.80 6.33
N PRO A 47 2.63 12.58 6.07
CA PRO A 47 1.56 12.17 5.17
C PRO A 47 2.06 12.07 3.72
N PRO A 48 1.44 11.24 2.86
CA PRO A 48 1.77 11.19 1.45
C PRO A 48 1.36 12.48 0.74
N SER A 49 2.13 12.90 -0.26
CA SER A 49 1.79 14.07 -1.08
C SER A 49 0.46 13.85 -1.82
N PRO A 50 -0.43 14.86 -1.91
CA PRO A 50 -1.74 14.73 -2.55
C PRO A 50 -1.62 14.80 -4.08
N VAL A 51 -0.99 13.79 -4.67
CA VAL A 51 -0.79 13.69 -6.12
C VAL A 51 -1.88 12.84 -6.77
N PRO A 52 -2.40 13.21 -7.95
CA PRO A 52 -3.29 12.34 -8.70
C PRO A 52 -2.61 11.01 -9.03
N ILE A 53 -3.34 9.91 -8.85
CA ILE A 53 -2.87 8.56 -9.17
C ILE A 53 -3.66 8.03 -10.37
N PRO A 54 -3.02 7.84 -11.54
CA PRO A 54 -3.64 7.20 -12.68
C PRO A 54 -4.07 5.76 -12.35
N GLN A 55 -5.17 5.31 -12.95
CA GLN A 55 -5.70 3.94 -12.80
C GLN A 55 -5.68 3.22 -14.15
N ASP A 56 -4.51 3.20 -14.78
CA ASP A 56 -4.27 2.83 -16.17
C ASP A 56 -3.63 1.45 -16.36
N SER A 57 -3.31 0.73 -15.27
CA SER A 57 -2.82 -0.65 -15.39
C SER A 57 -3.96 -1.68 -15.49
N ASN A 58 -3.60 -2.90 -15.87
CA ASN A 58 -4.48 -4.08 -15.80
C ASN A 58 -4.41 -4.81 -14.44
N VAL A 59 -3.66 -4.30 -13.46
CA VAL A 59 -3.60 -4.91 -12.12
C VAL A 59 -4.69 -4.31 -11.26
N GLU A 60 -5.65 -5.16 -10.91
CA GLU A 60 -6.75 -4.83 -10.04
C GLU A 60 -7.03 -5.95 -9.03
N MET A 61 -7.57 -5.57 -7.88
CA MET A 61 -8.04 -6.50 -6.85
C MET A 61 -9.17 -5.88 -6.05
N THR A 62 -10.08 -6.69 -5.52
CA THR A 62 -11.09 -6.20 -4.58
C THR A 62 -10.46 -5.92 -3.23
N TRP A 63 -11.09 -5.06 -2.42
CA TRP A 63 -10.64 -4.85 -1.02
C TRP A 63 -10.61 -6.16 -0.22
N ARG A 64 -11.58 -7.06 -0.47
CA ARG A 64 -11.61 -8.39 0.15
C ARG A 64 -10.37 -9.22 -0.19
N VAL A 65 -9.90 -9.20 -1.44
CA VAL A 65 -8.67 -9.89 -1.85
C VAL A 65 -7.43 -9.18 -1.31
N PHE A 66 -7.43 -7.84 -1.35
CA PHE A 66 -6.36 -7.03 -0.81
C PHE A 66 -6.17 -7.29 0.67
N GLY A 67 -7.20 -7.15 1.51
CA GLY A 67 -7.08 -7.25 2.96
C GLY A 67 -7.21 -8.66 3.52
N GLY A 68 -8.00 -9.54 2.90
CA GLY A 68 -8.29 -10.88 3.43
C GLY A 68 -8.76 -10.81 4.89
N GLU A 69 -8.21 -11.67 5.74
CA GLU A 69 -8.46 -11.65 7.19
C GLU A 69 -7.94 -10.37 7.88
N MET A 70 -6.97 -9.68 7.27
CA MET A 70 -6.41 -8.43 7.78
C MET A 70 -7.21 -7.19 7.36
N SER A 71 -8.34 -7.36 6.64
CA SER A 71 -9.07 -6.22 6.07
C SER A 71 -9.46 -5.17 7.11
N ASP A 72 -9.95 -5.62 8.27
CA ASP A 72 -10.40 -4.72 9.32
C ASP A 72 -9.21 -4.02 10.01
N ILE A 73 -8.12 -4.74 10.31
CA ILE A 73 -6.95 -4.10 10.95
C ILE A 73 -6.25 -3.11 10.01
N LEU A 74 -6.19 -3.38 8.71
CA LEU A 74 -5.62 -2.46 7.72
C LEU A 74 -6.47 -1.20 7.58
N LEU A 75 -7.80 -1.34 7.60
CA LEU A 75 -8.70 -0.20 7.60
C LEU A 75 -8.61 0.60 8.90
N LEU A 76 -8.48 -0.06 10.05
CA LEU A 76 -8.31 0.62 11.32
C LEU A 76 -7.01 1.43 11.33
N ALA A 77 -5.91 0.86 10.84
CA ALA A 77 -4.64 1.55 10.72
C ALA A 77 -4.74 2.77 9.79
N LEU A 78 -5.47 2.67 8.68
CA LEU A 78 -5.75 3.81 7.79
C LEU A 78 -6.54 4.92 8.49
N LYS A 79 -7.61 4.56 9.22
CA LYS A 79 -8.43 5.51 9.96
C LYS A 79 -7.62 6.21 11.05
N GLN A 80 -6.83 5.45 11.80
CA GLN A 80 -5.93 6.00 12.80
C GLN A 80 -4.92 6.96 12.16
N ARG A 81 -4.39 6.59 10.99
CA ARG A 81 -3.47 7.44 10.26
C ARG A 81 -4.11 8.76 9.83
N CYS A 82 -5.32 8.70 9.26
CA CYS A 82 -6.10 9.89 8.90
C CYS A 82 -6.33 10.79 10.12
N HIS A 83 -6.73 10.21 11.25
CA HIS A 83 -6.91 10.95 12.49
C HIS A 83 -5.63 11.66 12.94
N ASN A 84 -4.49 10.98 12.92
CA ASN A 84 -3.20 11.56 13.31
C ASN A 84 -2.78 12.71 12.38
N ASP A 85 -3.08 12.60 11.09
CA ASP A 85 -2.77 13.63 10.09
C ASP A 85 -3.84 14.73 9.99
N GLY A 86 -4.90 14.68 10.83
CA GLY A 86 -5.99 15.67 10.84
C GLY A 86 -7.00 15.54 9.68
N TYR A 87 -7.06 14.39 9.02
CA TYR A 87 -8.04 14.10 7.98
C TYR A 87 -9.34 13.49 8.54
N PRO A 88 -10.49 13.78 7.92
CA PRO A 88 -11.73 13.03 8.15
C PRO A 88 -11.59 11.54 7.86
N THR A 89 -12.51 10.74 8.39
CA THR A 89 -12.56 9.28 8.14
C THR A 89 -13.82 8.87 7.37
N ASP A 90 -14.37 9.78 6.56
CA ASP A 90 -15.43 9.44 5.60
C ASP A 90 -14.87 8.58 4.46
N LYS A 91 -15.77 7.95 3.70
CA LYS A 91 -15.41 6.97 2.67
C LYS A 91 -14.54 7.55 1.56
N GLU A 92 -14.79 8.78 1.13
CA GLU A 92 -14.06 9.43 0.04
C GLU A 92 -12.63 9.76 0.47
N THR A 93 -12.48 10.33 1.67
CA THR A 93 -11.18 10.62 2.27
C THR A 93 -10.36 9.33 2.45
N LEU A 94 -10.96 8.28 3.00
CA LEU A 94 -10.28 6.99 3.18
C LEU A 94 -9.88 6.35 1.85
N ALA A 95 -10.74 6.40 0.82
CA ALA A 95 -10.40 5.87 -0.50
C ALA A 95 -9.19 6.60 -1.11
N THR A 96 -9.15 7.94 -0.97
CA THR A 96 -8.06 8.78 -1.47
C THR A 96 -6.77 8.49 -0.70
N GLN A 97 -6.82 8.52 0.64
CA GLN A 97 -5.66 8.27 1.50
C GLN A 97 -5.10 6.86 1.30
N PHE A 98 -5.97 5.86 1.16
CA PHE A 98 -5.55 4.50 0.82
C PHE A 98 -4.71 4.45 -0.46
N ARG A 99 -5.18 5.08 -1.54
CA ARG A 99 -4.47 5.09 -2.83
C ARG A 99 -3.11 5.79 -2.71
N LEU A 100 -3.08 6.96 -2.08
CA LEU A 100 -1.85 7.72 -1.84
C LEU A 100 -0.83 6.91 -1.05
N HIS A 101 -1.25 6.32 0.07
CA HIS A 101 -0.37 5.51 0.89
C HIS A 101 0.13 4.28 0.14
N LEU A 102 -0.75 3.56 -0.56
CA LEU A 102 -0.38 2.37 -1.30
C LEU A 102 0.69 2.68 -2.35
N HIS A 103 0.49 3.72 -3.16
CA HIS A 103 1.43 4.05 -4.24
C HIS A 103 2.76 4.60 -3.71
N ARG A 104 2.74 5.45 -2.67
CA ARG A 104 3.96 5.89 -1.99
C ARG A 104 4.77 4.69 -1.47
N GLY A 105 4.08 3.75 -0.81
CA GLY A 105 4.69 2.54 -0.27
C GLY A 105 5.32 1.66 -1.34
N ILE A 106 4.65 1.48 -2.48
CA ILE A 106 5.18 0.74 -3.63
C ILE A 106 6.45 1.44 -4.14
N GLY A 107 6.41 2.77 -4.26
CA GLY A 107 7.57 3.58 -4.65
C GLY A 107 8.76 3.41 -3.71
N TYR A 108 8.54 3.43 -2.39
CA TYR A 108 9.60 3.22 -1.40
C TYR A 108 10.21 1.83 -1.49
N LEU A 109 9.40 0.77 -1.49
CA LEU A 109 9.92 -0.60 -1.54
C LEU A 109 10.62 -0.91 -2.88
N ALA A 110 10.08 -0.46 -4.01
CA ALA A 110 10.71 -0.69 -5.30
C ALA A 110 11.96 0.19 -5.52
N GLY A 111 12.00 1.36 -4.86
CA GLY A 111 13.09 2.32 -4.91
C GLY A 111 14.27 1.97 -3.99
N ASP A 112 14.05 1.15 -2.96
CA ASP A 112 15.11 0.76 -2.03
C ASP A 112 16.11 -0.22 -2.68
N PRO A 113 17.39 0.16 -2.87
CA PRO A 113 18.40 -0.71 -3.46
C PRO A 113 18.81 -1.88 -2.57
N ASN A 114 18.45 -1.86 -1.28
CA ASN A 114 18.78 -2.90 -0.32
C ASN A 114 17.82 -4.09 -0.37
N ILE A 115 16.62 -3.93 -0.95
CA ILE A 115 15.64 -5.02 -1.06
C ILE A 115 15.97 -5.89 -2.28
N LYS A 116 16.65 -7.02 -2.03
CA LYS A 116 17.10 -7.98 -3.05
C LYS A 116 16.50 -9.38 -2.88
N LYS A 117 15.98 -9.69 -1.68
CA LYS A 117 15.34 -10.96 -1.31
C LYS A 117 14.24 -10.73 -0.27
N ILE A 118 13.53 -11.79 0.11
CA ILE A 118 12.37 -11.68 1.02
C ILE A 118 12.77 -11.28 2.44
N GLU A 119 13.94 -11.72 2.90
CA GLU A 119 14.46 -11.44 4.25
C GLU A 119 14.68 -9.94 4.47
N ASP A 120 15.01 -9.19 3.41
CA ASP A 120 15.22 -7.75 3.50
C ASP A 120 13.91 -7.00 3.85
N LEU A 121 12.74 -7.54 3.46
CA LEU A 121 11.45 -7.00 3.90
C LEU A 121 11.23 -7.21 5.40
N ILE A 122 11.65 -8.36 5.93
CA ILE A 122 11.56 -8.69 7.35
C ILE A 122 12.48 -7.76 8.14
N GLU A 123 13.71 -7.54 7.66
CA GLU A 123 14.65 -6.59 8.27
C GLU A 123 14.07 -5.18 8.38
N ILE A 124 13.35 -4.71 7.36
CA ILE A 124 12.68 -3.40 7.39
C ILE A 124 11.59 -3.36 8.47
N ALA A 125 10.88 -4.46 8.71
CA ALA A 125 9.82 -4.51 9.71
C ALA A 125 10.34 -4.56 11.16
N VAL A 126 11.56 -5.05 11.38
CA VAL A 126 12.11 -5.25 12.74
C VAL A 126 13.14 -4.20 13.16
N LYS A 127 13.67 -3.41 12.21
CA LYS A 127 14.53 -2.26 12.51
C LYS A 127 13.65 -1.12 13.06
N ASN A 128 13.52 -1.09 14.39
CA ASN A 128 13.03 0.06 15.16
C ASN A 128 14.22 0.94 15.57
#